data_AF-A0A1F0RCR5-F1
#
_entry.id   AF-A0A1F0RCR5-F1
#
_cell.length_a   1.000
_cell.length_b   1.000
_cell.length_c   1.000
_cell.angle_alpha   90.00
_cell.angle_beta   90.00
_cell.angle_gamma   90.00
#
_symmetry.space_group_name_H-M   'P 1'
#
loop_
_entity.id
_entity.type
_entity.pdbx_description
1 polymer ?
#
loop_
_entity_poly.entity_id
_entity_poly.type
_entity_poly.pdbx_seq_one_letter_code
_entity_poly.pdbx_strand_id
1 'polypeptide(L)'
;MSKEKKLIVGNYESARAFLDALSTSIDISSDIKVINTNNGIINEGQDNQRPWASLTCVDVELYEQFASIAQEAYCPTFKVKLKNYQNENLDGLINADIVLNKYDLSFVLDKLKQPVGIALVAELTDISLR
;
A
#
# COMPACT_ATOMS: atom_id res chain seq x y z
N MET A 1 -15.86 -4.30 23.25
CA MET A 1 -14.64 -4.73 23.96
C MET A 1 -13.47 -4.56 23.00
N SER A 2 -12.49 -3.73 23.36
CA SER A 2 -11.27 -3.54 22.56
C SER A 2 -10.52 -4.86 22.53
N LYS A 3 -10.37 -5.48 21.36
CA LYS A 3 -9.55 -6.68 21.20
C LYS A 3 -8.10 -6.24 21.43
N GLU A 4 -7.40 -6.85 22.39
CA GLU A 4 -5.97 -6.60 22.59
C GLU A 4 -5.21 -6.78 21.27
N LYS A 5 -4.39 -5.79 20.90
CA LYS A 5 -3.48 -5.82 19.75
C LYS A 5 -2.31 -6.77 20.03
N LYS A 6 -2.58 -8.08 20.17
CA LYS A 6 -1.58 -9.11 20.44
C LYS A 6 -1.29 -9.91 19.17
N LEU A 7 -0.18 -9.60 18.51
CA LEU A 7 0.34 -10.39 17.40
C LEU A 7 1.19 -11.55 17.94
N ILE A 8 0.89 -12.79 17.55
CA ILE A 8 1.67 -13.98 17.94
C ILE A 8 2.44 -14.49 16.73
N VAL A 9 3.75 -14.24 16.68
CA VAL A 9 4.58 -14.69 15.55
C VAL A 9 4.73 -16.22 15.59
N GLY A 10 4.38 -16.89 14.49
CA GLY A 10 4.61 -18.33 14.30
C GLY A 10 3.44 -19.28 14.61
N ASN A 11 2.22 -18.79 14.87
CA ASN A 11 1.08 -19.62 15.29
C ASN A 11 -0.17 -19.46 14.40
N TYR A 12 0.01 -19.19 13.11
CA TYR A 12 -1.10 -19.03 12.16
C TYR A 12 -1.10 -20.14 11.12
N GLU A 13 -2.26 -20.73 10.86
CA GLU A 13 -2.49 -21.83 9.89
C GLU A 13 -2.15 -21.45 8.43
N SER A 14 -2.02 -20.15 8.13
CA SER A 14 -1.63 -19.67 6.81
C SER A 14 -1.08 -18.25 6.82
N ALA A 15 -0.38 -17.88 5.75
CA ALA A 15 0.07 -16.51 5.49
C ALA A 15 -1.09 -15.50 5.50
N ARG A 16 -2.27 -15.89 4.99
CA ARG A 16 -3.46 -15.04 4.99
C ARG A 16 -3.97 -14.79 6.40
N ALA A 17 -4.08 -15.83 7.22
CA ALA A 17 -4.51 -15.69 8.62
C ALA A 17 -3.57 -14.79 9.43
N PHE A 18 -2.26 -14.84 9.15
CA PHE A 18 -1.30 -13.92 9.74
C PHE A 18 -1.54 -12.47 9.30
N LEU A 19 -1.71 -12.22 7.99
CA LEU A 19 -1.95 -10.88 7.47
C LEU A 19 -3.28 -10.28 7.98
N ASP A 20 -4.32 -11.10 8.08
CA ASP A 20 -5.61 -10.70 8.65
C ASP A 20 -5.44 -10.28 10.12
N ALA A 21 -4.74 -11.08 10.93
CA ALA A 21 -4.47 -10.72 12.32
C ALA A 21 -3.61 -9.46 12.45
N LEU A 22 -2.59 -9.33 11.61
CA LEU A 22 -1.72 -8.16 11.56
C LEU A 22 -2.50 -6.88 11.20
N SER A 23 -3.44 -6.95 10.25
CA SER A 23 -4.27 -5.81 9.85
C SER A 23 -5.06 -5.21 11.01
N THR A 24 -5.45 -6.02 12.00
CA THR A 24 -6.16 -5.54 13.20
C THR A 24 -5.25 -4.87 14.23
N SER A 25 -3.93 -5.06 14.10
CA SER A 25 -2.93 -4.55 15.04
C SER A 25 -2.20 -3.32 14.52
N ILE A 26 -2.12 -3.14 13.20
CA ILE A 26 -1.50 -1.97 12.56
C ILE A 26 -2.48 -0.79 12.62
N ASP A 27 -1.94 0.38 12.94
CA ASP A 27 -2.62 1.65 12.74
C ASP A 27 -2.11 2.25 11.43
N ILE A 28 -3.01 2.45 10.47
CA ILE A 28 -2.68 3.10 9.21
C ILE A 28 -3.17 4.53 9.32
N SER A 29 -2.27 5.47 9.01
CA SER A 29 -2.65 6.88 8.98
C SER A 29 -3.89 7.11 8.13
N SER A 30 -4.82 7.89 8.65
CA SER A 30 -5.97 8.40 7.89
C SER A 30 -5.57 9.50 6.90
N ASP A 31 -4.35 10.02 7.02
CA ASP A 31 -3.89 11.23 6.36
C ASP A 31 -2.72 10.82 5.45
N ILE A 32 -3.08 10.36 4.25
CA ILE A 32 -2.15 9.76 3.29
C ILE A 32 -1.98 10.69 2.10
N LYS A 33 -0.73 10.97 1.72
CA LYS A 33 -0.40 11.68 0.49
C LYS A 33 0.25 10.75 -0.52
N VAL A 34 -0.20 10.80 -1.77
CA VAL A 34 0.43 10.09 -2.88
C VAL A 34 1.55 10.95 -3.45
N ILE A 35 2.80 10.48 -3.40
CA ILE A 35 3.95 11.21 -3.93
C ILE A 35 4.40 10.69 -5.30
N ASN A 36 4.01 9.46 -5.65
CA ASN A 36 4.33 8.87 -6.94
C ASN A 36 3.35 7.74 -7.31
N THR A 37 3.14 7.56 -8.61
CA THR A 37 2.40 6.43 -9.18
C THR A 37 3.35 5.62 -10.06
N ASN A 38 3.31 4.30 -9.94
CA ASN A 38 4.09 3.40 -10.81
C ASN A 38 3.14 2.37 -11.41
N ASN A 39 3.23 2.14 -12.71
CA ASN A 39 2.38 1.19 -13.44
C ASN A 39 3.17 0.49 -14.54
N GLY A 40 2.59 -0.58 -15.09
CA GLY A 40 3.16 -1.30 -16.20
C GLY A 40 2.34 -2.53 -16.57
N ILE A 41 2.93 -3.42 -17.37
CA ILE A 41 2.31 -4.67 -17.82
C ILE A 41 3.13 -5.85 -17.33
N ILE A 42 2.50 -6.78 -16.60
CA ILE A 42 3.07 -8.09 -16.27
C ILE A 42 2.92 -8.99 -17.49
N ASN A 43 3.97 -9.77 -17.80
CA ASN A 43 4.02 -10.72 -18.91
C ASN A 43 3.80 -10.08 -20.30
N GLU A 44 4.31 -8.87 -20.50
CA GLU A 44 4.26 -8.17 -21.79
C GLU A 44 4.70 -9.10 -22.95
N GLY A 45 3.89 -9.16 -24.01
CA GLY A 45 4.10 -10.05 -25.15
C GLY A 45 3.55 -11.48 -25.01
N GLN A 46 2.91 -11.84 -23.89
CA GLN A 46 2.28 -13.16 -23.67
C GLN A 46 0.74 -13.08 -23.63
N ASP A 47 0.05 -14.22 -23.72
CA ASP A 47 -1.43 -14.28 -23.72
C ASP A 47 -2.06 -13.84 -22.38
N ASN A 48 -1.28 -13.86 -21.29
CA ASN A 48 -1.74 -13.54 -19.93
C ASN A 48 -1.23 -12.17 -19.44
N GLN A 49 -1.06 -11.22 -20.37
CA GLN A 49 -0.73 -9.85 -20.05
C GLN A 49 -1.71 -9.24 -19.07
N ARG A 50 -1.18 -8.59 -18.03
CA ARG A 50 -2.00 -7.93 -17.02
C ARG A 50 -1.41 -6.58 -16.64
N PRO A 51 -2.18 -5.49 -16.79
CA PRO A 51 -1.75 -4.22 -16.25
C PRO A 51 -1.63 -4.31 -14.72
N TRP A 52 -0.68 -3.58 -14.16
CA TRP A 52 -0.50 -3.44 -12.72
C TRP A 52 -0.18 -1.98 -12.40
N ALA A 53 -0.54 -1.57 -11.20
CA ALA A 53 -0.17 -0.26 -10.67
C ALA A 53 0.05 -0.29 -9.16
N SER A 54 0.83 0.66 -8.68
CA SER A 54 1.06 0.91 -7.27
C SER A 54 1.27 2.40 -7.01
N LEU A 55 0.79 2.85 -5.86
CA LEU A 55 1.01 4.19 -5.33
C LEU A 55 2.15 4.11 -4.32
N THR A 56 3.04 5.10 -4.37
CA THR A 56 3.98 5.36 -3.29
C THR A 56 3.42 6.51 -2.48
N CYS A 57 3.17 6.23 -1.21
CA CYS A 57 2.48 7.13 -0.31
C CYS A 57 3.35 7.46 0.90
N VAL A 58 3.01 8.58 1.52
CA VAL A 58 3.57 9.07 2.78
C VAL A 58 2.42 9.44 3.72
N ASP A 59 2.72 9.47 5.00
CA ASP A 59 1.87 10.13 5.98
C ASP A 59 1.99 11.66 5.80
N VAL A 60 0.86 12.37 5.77
CA VAL A 60 0.82 13.82 5.50
C VAL A 60 1.57 14.60 6.57
N GLU A 61 1.27 14.34 7.86
CA GLU A 61 1.90 15.07 8.97
C GLU A 61 3.41 14.86 8.98
N LEU A 62 3.85 13.62 8.77
CA LEU A 62 5.26 13.27 8.70
C LEU A 62 5.92 13.95 7.49
N TYR A 63 5.26 13.93 6.33
CA TYR A 63 5.78 14.57 5.14
C TYR A 63 5.98 16.08 5.34
N GLU A 64 5.02 16.77 5.96
CA GLU A 64 5.13 18.20 6.30
C GLU A 64 6.29 18.48 7.26
N GLN A 65 6.52 17.62 8.25
CA GLN A 65 7.67 17.74 9.15
C GLN A 65 9.00 17.64 8.39
N PHE A 66 9.15 16.67 7.49
CA PHE A 66 10.36 16.53 6.67
C PHE A 66 10.49 17.67 5.65
N ALA A 67 9.39 18.18 5.09
CA ALA A 67 9.38 19.33 4.20
C ALA A 67 9.82 20.62 4.90
N SER A 68 9.45 20.80 6.18
CA SER A 68 9.85 21.98 6.97
C SER A 68 11.37 22.15 7.13
N ILE A 69 12.13 21.05 6.95
CA ILE A 69 13.59 21.02 7.00
C ILE A 69 14.23 20.71 5.63
N ALA A 70 13.46 20.72 4.54
CA ALA A 70 13.88 20.38 3.18
C ALA A 70 14.56 18.99 3.07
N GLN A 71 14.01 17.98 3.78
CA GLN A 71 14.49 16.61 3.82
C GLN A 71 13.42 15.61 3.33
N GLU A 72 12.51 16.00 2.44
CA GLU A 72 11.40 15.17 1.94
C GLU A 72 11.86 13.82 1.39
N ALA A 73 13.07 13.78 0.82
CA ALA A 73 13.68 12.55 0.30
C ALA A 73 13.93 11.45 1.36
N TYR A 74 13.96 11.82 2.64
CA TYR A 74 14.14 10.92 3.77
C TYR A 74 12.83 10.56 4.48
N CYS A 75 11.70 11.13 4.05
CA CYS A 75 10.40 10.79 4.59
C CYS A 75 10.10 9.29 4.34
N PRO A 76 9.77 8.50 5.38
CA PRO A 76 9.35 7.12 5.21
C PRO A 76 8.19 7.01 4.23
N THR A 77 8.29 6.06 3.31
CA THR A 77 7.26 5.78 2.29
C THR A 77 6.69 4.38 2.49
N PHE A 78 5.46 4.19 2.06
CA PHE A 78 4.82 2.88 1.98
C PHE A 78 4.11 2.71 0.63
N LYS A 79 3.85 1.46 0.25
CA LYS A 79 3.23 1.13 -1.04
C LYS A 79 1.78 0.69 -0.87
N VAL A 80 0.94 1.23 -1.74
CA VAL A 80 -0.44 0.75 -1.96
C VAL A 80 -0.48 0.12 -3.35
N LYS A 81 -0.67 -1.20 -3.44
CA LYS A 81 -0.86 -1.90 -4.72
C LYS A 81 -2.31 -1.77 -5.15
N LEU A 82 -2.54 -1.42 -6.42
CA LEU A 82 -3.87 -1.33 -6.99
C LEU A 82 -4.31 -2.72 -7.46
N LYS A 83 -5.28 -3.29 -6.75
CA LYS A 83 -5.91 -4.55 -7.10
C LYS A 83 -6.86 -4.32 -8.26
N ASN A 84 -6.90 -5.29 -9.18
CA ASN A 84 -7.77 -5.28 -10.36
C ASN A 84 -7.58 -4.07 -11.31
N TYR A 85 -6.49 -3.31 -11.19
CA TYR A 85 -6.17 -2.20 -12.10
C TYR A 85 -6.30 -2.64 -13.58
N GLN A 86 -7.05 -1.88 -14.37
CA GLN A 86 -7.35 -2.05 -15.79
C GLN A 86 -6.84 -0.89 -16.64
N ASN A 87 -5.66 -0.36 -16.32
CA ASN A 87 -5.05 0.76 -17.05
C ASN A 87 -5.82 2.09 -16.94
N GLU A 88 -6.49 2.29 -15.80
CA GLU A 88 -7.14 3.55 -15.46
C GLU A 88 -6.12 4.70 -15.36
N ASN A 89 -6.52 5.93 -15.68
CA ASN A 89 -5.64 7.09 -15.51
C ASN A 89 -5.42 7.37 -14.01
N LEU A 90 -4.15 7.50 -13.60
CA LEU A 90 -3.74 7.75 -12.21
C LEU A 90 -3.20 9.17 -11.97
N ASP A 91 -3.14 10.03 -12.99
CA ASP A 91 -2.54 11.37 -12.92
C ASP A 91 -3.23 12.22 -11.84
N GLY A 92 -4.54 12.07 -11.69
CA GLY A 92 -5.33 12.76 -10.67
C GLY A 92 -5.02 12.33 -9.23
N LEU A 93 -4.25 11.26 -9.02
CA LEU A 93 -3.80 10.85 -7.69
C LEU A 93 -2.45 11.46 -7.32
N ILE A 94 -1.64 11.91 -8.27
CA ILE A 94 -0.29 12.42 -7.97
C ILE A 94 -0.40 13.69 -7.13
N ASN A 95 0.33 13.75 -6.02
CA ASN A 95 0.31 14.81 -5.01
C ASN A 95 -1.02 15.00 -4.28
N ALA A 96 -2.00 14.12 -4.51
CA ALA A 96 -3.29 14.18 -3.86
C ALA A 96 -3.23 13.55 -2.46
N ASP A 97 -4.05 14.10 -1.57
CA ASP A 97 -4.31 13.51 -0.27
C ASP A 97 -5.50 12.56 -0.42
N ILE A 98 -5.35 11.33 0.07
CA ILE A 98 -6.28 10.24 -0.16
C ILE A 98 -6.73 9.60 1.15
N VAL A 99 -7.87 8.94 1.09
CA VAL A 99 -8.39 8.07 2.15
C VAL A 99 -8.57 6.67 1.58
N LEU A 100 -8.02 5.66 2.27
CA LEU A 100 -8.24 4.25 1.96
C LEU A 100 -9.46 3.74 2.73
N ASN A 101 -10.62 3.68 2.06
CA ASN A 101 -11.87 3.23 2.69
C ASN A 101 -11.86 1.73 2.99
N LYS A 102 -11.16 0.97 2.14
CA LYS A 102 -10.99 -0.47 2.28
C LYS A 102 -9.64 -0.88 1.71
N TYR A 103 -8.96 -1.76 2.43
CA TYR A 103 -7.68 -2.31 2.01
C TYR A 103 -7.45 -3.68 2.65
N ASP A 104 -6.59 -4.46 2.01
CA ASP A 104 -6.01 -5.70 2.52
C ASP A 104 -4.50 -5.52 2.72
N LEU A 105 -3.87 -6.43 3.45
CA LEU A 105 -2.40 -6.54 3.51
C LEU A 105 -1.90 -7.63 2.57
N SER A 106 -0.74 -7.40 1.96
CA SER A 106 -0.03 -8.42 1.18
C SER A 106 1.45 -8.43 1.51
N PHE A 107 2.07 -9.61 1.45
CA PHE A 107 3.52 -9.69 1.45
C PHE A 107 4.10 -9.08 0.16
N VAL A 108 5.18 -8.33 0.32
CA VAL A 108 6.09 -8.00 -0.77
C VAL A 108 7.10 -9.13 -0.83
N LEU A 109 7.16 -9.81 -1.97
CA LEU A 109 8.06 -10.93 -2.20
C LEU A 109 9.22 -10.49 -3.09
N ASP A 110 10.40 -11.04 -2.85
CA ASP A 110 11.53 -10.91 -3.76
C ASP A 110 11.42 -11.88 -4.96
N LYS A 111 12.46 -11.90 -5.80
CA LYS A 111 12.52 -12.78 -6.98
C LYS A 111 12.54 -14.28 -6.62
N LEU A 112 12.94 -14.62 -5.41
CA LEU A 112 12.98 -15.99 -4.88
C LEU A 112 11.70 -16.35 -4.10
N LYS A 113 10.67 -15.48 -4.15
CA LYS A 113 9.39 -15.62 -3.45
C LYS A 113 9.52 -15.57 -1.92
N GLN A 114 10.58 -14.97 -1.40
CA GLN A 114 10.75 -14.74 0.03
C GLN A 114 10.11 -13.40 0.44
N PRO A 115 9.44 -13.32 1.60
CA PRO A 115 8.86 -12.08 2.08
C PRO A 115 9.95 -11.10 2.51
N VAL A 116 9.94 -9.90 1.93
CA VAL A 116 10.88 -8.80 2.23
C VAL A 116 10.17 -7.56 2.78
N GLY A 117 8.84 -7.59 2.87
CA GLY A 117 8.05 -6.49 3.41
C GLY A 117 6.56 -6.73 3.31
N ILE A 118 5.79 -5.69 3.60
CA ILE A 118 4.33 -5.67 3.56
C ILE A 118 3.88 -4.46 2.74
N ALA A 119 2.82 -4.64 1.95
CA ALA A 119 2.19 -3.58 1.20
C ALA A 119 0.69 -3.59 1.44
N LEU A 120 0.08 -2.41 1.38
CA LEU A 120 -1.37 -2.27 1.34
C LEU A 120 -1.85 -2.66 -0.05
N VAL A 121 -3.06 -3.20 -0.13
CA VAL A 121 -3.72 -3.57 -1.37
C VAL A 121 -5.12 -2.98 -1.33
N ALA A 122 -5.46 -2.14 -2.30
CA ALA A 122 -6.78 -1.53 -2.40
C ALA A 122 -7.26 -1.56 -3.86
N GLU A 123 -8.57 -1.60 -4.08
CA GLU A 123 -9.14 -1.33 -5.39
C GLU A 123 -9.23 0.19 -5.59
N LEU A 124 -9.11 0.68 -6.83
CA LEU A 124 -9.13 2.12 -7.09
C LEU A 124 -10.44 2.78 -6.61
N THR A 125 -11.55 2.04 -6.67
CA THR A 125 -12.87 2.45 -6.17
C THR A 125 -12.95 2.59 -4.65
N ASP A 126 -12.02 1.97 -3.92
CA ASP A 126 -11.94 2.06 -2.46
C ASP A 126 -11.06 3.24 -2.01
N ILE A 127 -10.51 4.02 -2.94
CA ILE A 127 -9.69 5.21 -2.69
C ILE A 127 -10.53 6.45 -2.97
N SER A 128 -10.64 7.32 -1.97
CA SER A 128 -11.27 8.64 -2.12
C SER A 128 -10.20 9.73 -2.07
N LEU A 129 -10.41 10.79 -2.86
CA LEU A 129 -9.67 12.05 -2.68
C LEU A 129 -10.25 12.78 -1.46
N ARG A 130 -9.37 13.42 -0.69
CA ARG A 130 -9.75 14.25 0.45
C ARG A 130 -9.99 15.71 0.05
#